data_AF-A0A2U3BW34-F1
#
_entry.id   AF-A0A2U3BW34-F1
#
_cell.length_a   1.000
_cell.length_b   1.000
_cell.length_c   1.000
_cell.angle_alpha   90.00
_cell.angle_beta   90.00
_cell.angle_gamma   90.00
#
_symmetry.space_group_name_H-M   'P 1'
#
loop_
_entity.id
_entity.type
_entity.pdbx_description
1 polymer ?
#
loop_
_entity_poly.entity_id
_entity_poly.type
_entity_poly.pdbx_seq_one_letter_code
_entity_poly.pdbx_strand_id
1 'polypeptide(L)'
;MSDQCDIEPLGGHEYLVRVHHRSEVVESRFQATDRVMADLKAGARDERRVIEATMDFLREKKSADELPQLVDLDDVAASYDDYVDAVRAKLPSG
;
A
#
# COMPACT_ATOMS: atom_id res chain seq x y z
N MET A 1 19.83 -2.75 -5.92
CA MET A 1 18.97 -3.93 -6.09
C MET A 1 17.58 -3.44 -5.76
N SER A 2 16.67 -3.42 -6.73
CA SER A 2 15.29 -2.99 -6.47
C SER A 2 14.59 -4.11 -5.73
N ASP A 3 14.15 -3.86 -4.50
CA ASP A 3 13.38 -4.82 -3.72
C ASP A 3 12.12 -5.18 -4.51
N GLN A 4 12.09 -6.40 -5.06
CA GLN A 4 10.99 -6.89 -5.86
C GLN A 4 9.73 -6.96 -4.99
N CYS A 5 8.64 -6.42 -5.49
CA CYS A 5 7.34 -6.38 -4.83
C CYS A 5 6.34 -7.13 -5.70
N ASP A 6 5.76 -8.19 -5.16
CA ASP A 6 4.69 -8.95 -5.80
C ASP A 6 3.37 -8.67 -5.09
N ILE A 7 2.35 -8.29 -5.86
CA ILE A 7 1.04 -7.91 -5.33
C ILE A 7 -0.03 -8.81 -5.96
N GLU A 8 -0.70 -9.55 -5.11
CA GLU A 8 -1.72 -10.52 -5.48
C GLU A 8 -3.09 -10.09 -4.92
N PRO A 9 -4.13 -9.91 -5.75
CA PRO A 9 -5.47 -9.61 -5.25
C PRO A 9 -6.07 -10.84 -4.58
N LEU A 10 -6.60 -10.67 -3.36
CA LEU A 10 -7.33 -11.71 -2.63
C LEU A 10 -8.85 -11.58 -2.79
N GLY A 11 -9.32 -10.43 -3.29
CA GLY A 11 -10.73 -10.06 -3.41
C GLY A 11 -11.19 -9.20 -2.23
N GLY A 12 -12.38 -8.58 -2.35
CA GLY A 12 -12.94 -7.77 -1.25
C GLY A 12 -12.06 -6.60 -0.80
N HIS A 13 -11.36 -5.95 -1.74
CA HIS A 13 -10.38 -4.87 -1.47
C HIS A 13 -9.12 -5.32 -0.71
N GLU A 14 -8.89 -6.62 -0.58
CA GLU A 14 -7.69 -7.17 0.04
C GLU A 14 -6.64 -7.58 -0.99
N TYR A 15 -5.37 -7.30 -0.66
CA TYR A 15 -4.21 -7.60 -1.47
C TYR A 15 -3.12 -8.23 -0.60
N LEU A 16 -2.49 -9.29 -1.08
CA LEU A 16 -1.28 -9.84 -0.48
C LEU A 16 -0.06 -9.21 -1.15
N VAL A 17 0.73 -8.50 -0.35
CA VAL A 17 1.98 -7.87 -0.79
C VAL A 17 3.14 -8.68 -0.25
N ARG A 18 4.00 -9.13 -1.16
CA ARG A 18 5.23 -9.87 -0.85
C ARG A 18 6.44 -9.03 -1.22
N VAL A 19 7.34 -8.88 -0.27
CA VAL A 19 8.53 -8.06 -0.42
C VAL A 19 9.76 -8.89 -0.20
N HIS A 20 10.60 -8.98 -1.22
CA HIS A 20 11.92 -9.57 -1.07
C HIS A 20 12.82 -8.58 -0.32
N HIS A 21 13.06 -8.84 0.97
CA HIS A 21 13.93 -8.03 1.81
C HIS A 21 15.12 -8.86 2.29
N ARG A 22 16.33 -8.48 1.86
CA ARG A 22 17.60 -9.18 2.13
C ARG A 22 17.58 -10.65 1.66
N SER A 23 17.27 -11.58 2.54
CA SER A 23 17.21 -13.02 2.28
C SER A 23 15.87 -13.64 2.66
N GLU A 24 14.90 -12.81 3.01
CA GLU A 24 13.57 -13.21 3.46
C GLU A 24 12.49 -12.55 2.60
N VAL A 25 11.32 -13.18 2.58
CA VAL A 25 10.12 -12.62 1.97
C VAL A 25 9.22 -12.18 3.11
N VAL A 26 8.97 -10.88 3.19
CA VAL A 26 7.98 -10.34 4.14
C VAL A 26 6.63 -10.30 3.44
N GLU A 27 5.62 -10.86 4.10
CA GLU A 27 4.25 -10.88 3.62
C GLU A 27 3.36 -9.98 4.49
N SER A 28 2.66 -9.05 3.85
CA SER A 28 1.67 -8.19 4.50
C SER A 28 0.40 -8.19 3.66
N ARG A 29 -0.75 -8.32 4.33
CA ARG A 29 -2.06 -8.11 3.72
C ARG A 29 -2.41 -6.65 3.80
N PHE A 30 -2.84 -6.08 2.69
CA PHE A 30 -3.29 -4.70 2.58
C PHE A 30 -4.78 -4.68 2.35
N GLN A 31 -5.49 -3.80 3.05
CA GLN A 31 -6.92 -3.60 2.90
C GLN A 31 -7.18 -2.19 2.38
N ALA A 32 -7.56 -2.06 1.11
CA ALA A 32 -7.94 -0.79 0.51
C ALA A 32 -9.34 -0.38 0.96
N THR A 33 -9.44 0.36 2.06
CA THR A 33 -10.72 0.80 2.61
C THR A 33 -11.45 1.75 1.65
N ASP A 34 -12.79 1.62 1.59
CA ASP A 34 -13.64 2.51 0.79
C ASP A 34 -13.40 3.99 1.11
N ARG A 35 -13.13 4.28 2.39
CA ARG A 35 -12.84 5.64 2.85
C ARG A 35 -11.56 6.18 2.23
N VAL A 36 -10.44 5.47 2.33
CA VAL A 36 -9.19 5.93 1.71
C VAL A 36 -9.31 6.00 0.20
N MET A 37 -9.99 5.05 -0.43
CA MET A 37 -10.22 5.08 -1.87
C MET A 37 -11.01 6.34 -2.29
N ALA A 38 -12.04 6.71 -1.53
CA ALA A 38 -12.80 7.95 -1.72
C ALA A 38 -11.93 9.20 -1.50
N ASP A 39 -11.14 9.22 -0.43
CA ASP A 39 -10.22 10.32 -0.11
C ASP A 39 -9.16 10.48 -1.21
N LEU A 40 -8.66 9.40 -1.79
CA LEU A 40 -7.74 9.43 -2.93
C LEU A 40 -8.43 9.82 -4.25
N LYS A 41 -9.76 9.78 -4.31
CA LYS A 41 -10.58 9.86 -5.53
C LYS A 41 -10.22 8.76 -6.53
N ALA A 42 -9.86 7.59 -6.01
CA ALA A 42 -9.44 6.43 -6.78
C ALA A 42 -10.60 5.45 -6.94
N GLY A 43 -10.75 4.86 -8.13
CA GLY A 43 -11.75 3.83 -8.38
C GLY A 43 -11.22 2.42 -8.11
N ALA A 44 -12.09 1.41 -8.19
CA ALA A 44 -11.69 0.00 -8.05
C ALA A 44 -10.56 -0.43 -9.02
N ARG A 45 -10.45 0.22 -10.19
CA ARG A 45 -9.38 -0.03 -11.17
C ARG A 45 -8.01 0.50 -10.72
N ASP A 46 -8.00 1.43 -9.77
CA ASP A 46 -6.79 2.07 -9.25
C ASP A 46 -6.31 1.43 -7.94
N GLU A 47 -7.09 0.58 -7.30
CA GLU A 47 -6.74 -0.06 -6.01
C GLU A 47 -5.35 -0.68 -6.02
N ARG A 48 -5.02 -1.48 -7.04
CA ARG A 48 -3.68 -2.08 -7.15
C ARG A 48 -2.58 -1.02 -7.15
N ARG A 49 -2.79 0.10 -7.84
CA ARG A 49 -1.83 1.23 -7.88
C ARG A 49 -1.77 1.96 -6.55
N VAL A 50 -2.89 2.06 -5.84
CA VAL A 50 -2.94 2.59 -4.48
C VAL A 50 -2.12 1.70 -3.54
N ILE A 51 -2.23 0.38 -3.64
CA ILE A 51 -1.42 -0.57 -2.86
C ILE A 51 0.07 -0.42 -3.20
N GLU A 52 0.43 -0.35 -4.48
CA GLU A 52 1.81 -0.10 -4.93
C GLU A 52 2.37 1.21 -4.33
N ALA A 53 1.64 2.31 -4.50
CA ALA A 53 2.05 3.63 -4.01
C ALA A 53 2.12 3.70 -2.47
N THR A 54 1.22 2.98 -1.78
CA THR A 54 1.25 2.85 -0.31
C THR A 54 2.47 2.08 0.13
N MET A 55 2.80 0.97 -0.53
CA MET A 55 3.99 0.20 -0.22
C MET A 55 5.25 1.06 -0.37
N ASP A 56 5.35 1.82 -1.47
CA ASP A 56 6.47 2.74 -1.69
C ASP A 56 6.52 3.81 -0.59
N PHE A 57 5.38 4.40 -0.23
CA PHE A 57 5.28 5.36 0.87
C PHE A 57 5.77 4.77 2.20
N LEU A 58 5.36 3.55 2.54
CA LEU A 58 5.76 2.90 3.79
C LEU A 58 7.26 2.54 3.81
N ARG A 59 7.83 2.08 2.69
CA ARG A 59 9.27 1.78 2.56
C ARG A 59 10.16 3.00 2.75
N GLU A 60 9.66 4.19 2.42
CA GLU A 60 10.38 5.45 2.66
C GLU A 60 10.43 5.80 4.16
N LYS A 61 9.51 5.29 4.97
CA LYS A 61 9.37 5.62 6.40
C LYS A 61 9.89 4.55 7.35
N LYS A 62 9.79 3.27 6.98
CA LYS A 62 10.19 2.12 7.81
C LYS A 62 10.69 0.96 6.98
N SER A 63 11.43 0.05 7.61
CA SER A 63 11.94 -1.14 6.94
C SER A 63 10.81 -2.13 6.64
N ALA A 64 10.97 -2.96 5.61
CA ALA A 64 9.92 -3.90 5.20
C ALA A 64 9.62 -4.94 6.29
N ASP A 65 10.62 -5.36 7.06
CA ASP A 65 10.50 -6.27 8.21
C ASP A 65 9.77 -5.67 9.42
N GLU A 66 9.57 -4.34 9.44
CA GLU A 66 8.79 -3.63 10.46
C GLU A 66 7.32 -3.47 10.07
N LEU A 67 6.91 -3.98 8.91
CA LEU A 67 5.52 -3.92 8.48
C LEU A 67 4.65 -4.92 9.25
N PRO A 68 3.44 -4.49 9.65
CA PRO A 68 2.49 -5.41 10.25
C PRO A 68 1.99 -6.43 9.23
N GLN A 69 1.51 -7.58 9.73
CA GLN A 69 0.90 -8.62 8.88
C GLN A 69 -0.38 -8.14 8.18
N LEU A 70 -1.08 -7.17 8.78
CA LEU A 70 -2.23 -6.50 8.21
C LEU A 70 -1.98 -5.00 8.20
N VAL A 71 -2.10 -4.39 7.02
CA VAL A 71 -1.99 -2.97 6.76
C VAL A 71 -3.37 -2.48 6.31
N ASP A 72 -4.10 -1.88 7.23
CA ASP A 72 -5.34 -1.17 6.91
C ASP A 72 -5.00 0.25 6.44
N LEU A 73 -5.51 0.67 5.27
CA LEU A 73 -5.20 2.00 4.77
C LEU A 73 -5.81 3.13 5.62
N ASP A 74 -6.94 2.89 6.30
CA ASP A 74 -7.49 3.88 7.26
C ASP A 74 -6.51 4.11 8.40
N ASP A 75 -5.88 3.04 8.92
CA ASP A 75 -4.88 3.14 9.98
C ASP A 75 -3.60 3.83 9.51
N VAL A 76 -3.19 3.59 8.26
CA VAL A 76 -2.06 4.31 7.65
C VAL A 76 -2.39 5.79 7.51
N ALA A 77 -3.56 6.15 6.99
CA ALA A 77 -3.99 7.53 6.85
C ALA A 77 -4.13 8.24 8.20
N ALA A 78 -4.54 7.54 9.25
CA ALA A 78 -4.59 8.07 10.61
C ALA A 78 -3.21 8.23 11.25
N SER A 79 -2.23 7.41 10.84
CA SER A 79 -0.86 7.44 11.36
C SER A 79 0.03 8.47 10.67
N TYR A 80 -0.30 8.84 9.43
CA TYR A 80 0.52 9.69 8.57
C TYR A 80 -0.33 10.76 7.88
N ASP A 81 -0.27 12.00 8.37
CA ASP A 81 -1.01 13.13 7.82
C ASP A 81 -0.68 13.40 6.34
N ASP A 82 0.54 13.07 5.89
CA ASP A 82 1.02 13.27 4.52
C ASP A 82 0.63 12.13 3.55
N TYR A 83 0.04 11.05 4.05
CA TYR A 83 -0.19 9.83 3.29
C TYR A 83 -1.07 10.03 2.05
N VAL A 84 -2.26 10.63 2.22
CA VAL A 84 -3.23 10.79 1.13
C VAL A 84 -2.65 11.63 0.00
N ASP A 85 -1.96 12.73 0.34
CA ASP A 85 -1.35 13.61 -0.66
C ASP A 85 -0.16 12.96 -1.34
N ALA A 86 0.68 12.24 -0.58
CA ALA A 86 1.84 11.51 -1.13
C ALA A 86 1.43 10.40 -2.09
N VAL A 87 0.40 9.61 -1.75
CA VAL A 87 -0.12 8.56 -2.63
C VAL A 87 -0.81 9.16 -3.84
N ARG A 88 -1.66 10.18 -3.65
CA ARG A 88 -2.35 10.84 -4.76
C ARG A 88 -1.37 11.43 -5.78
N ALA A 89 -0.23 11.97 -5.34
CA ALA A 89 0.82 12.48 -6.22
C ALA A 89 1.49 11.40 -7.10
N LYS A 90 1.44 10.13 -6.65
CA LYS A 90 1.97 8.96 -7.38
C LYS A 90 0.92 8.31 -8.30
N LEU A 91 -0.36 8.66 -8.16
CA LEU A 91 -1.43 8.19 -9.03
C LEU A 91 -1.51 9.06 -10.30
N PRO A 92 -1.74 8.46 -11.48
CA PRO A 92 -1.98 9.24 -12.68
C PRO A 92 -3.25 10.09 -12.49
N SER A 93 -3.20 11.36 -12.88
CA SER A 93 -4.38 12.21 -12.94
C SER A 93 -5.35 11.62 -13.97
N GLY A 94 -6.40 10.95 -13.51
CA GLY A 94 -7.49 10.43 -14.34
C GLY A 94 -8.42 11.54 -14.80
#